data_AF-H6N7Q0-F1
#
_entry.id   AF-H6N7Q0-F1
#
_cell.length_a   1.000
_cell.length_b   1.000
_cell.length_c   1.000
_cell.angle_alpha   90.00
_cell.angle_beta   90.00
_cell.angle_gamma   90.00
#
_symmetry.space_group_name_H-M   'P 1'
#
loop_
_entity.id
_entity.type
_entity.pdbx_description
1 polymer ?
#
loop_
_entity_poly.entity_id
_entity_poly.type
_entity_poly.pdbx_seq_one_letter_code
_entity_poly.pdbx_strand_id
1 'polypeptide(L)'
;MSKGRILLGIGGAGVTTLAALFGTSQVKERNYQTKMRKFRETAKKVNGYLNEASWGDAKIYDPEHVIWDKRFRYLESTMWGDANLVHFSEDAKNSLDGFKNFCFEKMESNAEELRGQWGTSPTNIPATQGYWEHCLINNQEFRQLNEKYP
;
A
#
# COMPACT_ATOMS: atom_id res chain seq x y z
N MET A 1 18.83 51.26 -43.29
CA MET A 1 17.68 51.21 -42.35
C MET A 1 16.86 49.97 -42.66
N SER A 2 16.97 48.92 -41.84
CA SER A 2 16.21 47.68 -42.02
C SER A 2 15.01 47.67 -41.06
N LYS A 3 13.82 47.47 -41.63
CA LYS A 3 12.52 47.50 -40.95
C LYS A 3 12.34 46.23 -40.14
N GLY A 4 12.49 46.31 -38.81
CA GLY A 4 12.06 45.26 -37.90
C GLY A 4 10.54 45.16 -37.90
N ARG A 5 10.00 44.06 -38.44
CA ARG A 5 8.60 43.68 -38.26
C ARG A 5 8.49 42.84 -36.98
N ILE A 6 8.11 43.48 -35.89
CA ILE A 6 7.55 42.78 -34.72
C ILE A 6 6.13 42.36 -35.13
N LEU A 7 5.96 41.09 -35.44
CA LEU A 7 4.64 40.47 -35.59
C LEU A 7 4.10 40.21 -34.18
N LEU A 8 3.26 41.13 -33.71
CA LEU A 8 2.35 40.93 -32.59
C LEU A 8 1.31 39.87 -32.99
N GLY A 9 1.62 38.60 -32.71
CA GLY A 9 0.64 37.51 -32.71
C GLY A 9 0.10 37.32 -31.30
N ILE A 10 -1.00 38.01 -30.97
CA ILE A 10 -1.78 37.75 -29.75
C ILE A 10 -2.82 36.68 -30.08
N GLY A 11 -2.87 35.64 -29.25
CA GLY A 11 -4.07 34.82 -29.07
C GLY A 11 -3.90 33.35 -29.45
N GLY A 12 -3.81 32.47 -28.44
CA GLY A 12 -4.02 31.03 -28.63
C GLY A 12 -3.08 30.07 -27.91
N ALA A 13 -2.34 30.47 -26.87
CA ALA A 13 -1.61 29.54 -26.01
C ALA A 13 -2.20 29.60 -24.60
N GLY A 14 -3.07 28.66 -24.25
CA GLY A 14 -3.63 28.62 -22.89
C GLY A 14 -4.51 27.42 -22.54
N VAL A 15 -5.11 26.73 -23.51
CA VAL A 15 -6.07 25.64 -23.21
C VAL A 15 -5.48 24.23 -23.33
N THR A 16 -4.44 24.01 -24.12
CA THR A 16 -3.87 22.66 -24.34
C THR A 16 -3.02 22.16 -23.18
N THR A 17 -2.29 23.03 -22.48
CA THR A 17 -1.51 22.65 -21.29
C THR A 17 -2.38 22.26 -20.11
N LEU A 18 -3.51 22.95 -19.91
CA LEU A 18 -4.48 22.59 -18.88
C LEU A 18 -5.15 21.24 -19.21
N ALA A 19 -5.59 20.99 -20.45
CA ALA A 19 -6.21 19.71 -20.81
C ALA A 19 -5.24 18.51 -20.65
N ALA A 20 -3.94 18.69 -20.92
CA ALA A 20 -2.93 17.66 -20.67
C ALA A 20 -2.67 17.42 -19.17
N LEU A 21 -2.64 18.49 -18.35
CA LEU A 21 -2.50 18.39 -16.89
C LEU A 21 -3.75 17.80 -16.22
N PHE A 22 -4.95 18.20 -16.65
CA PHE A 22 -6.21 17.64 -16.16
C PHE A 22 -6.42 16.21 -16.64
N GLY A 23 -6.06 15.87 -17.88
CA GLY A 23 -6.14 14.50 -18.40
C GLY A 23 -5.20 13.54 -17.68
N THR A 24 -3.95 13.94 -17.44
CA THR A 24 -2.99 13.12 -16.66
C THR A 24 -3.36 13.02 -15.17
N SER A 25 -3.88 14.11 -14.59
CA SER A 25 -4.39 14.10 -13.21
C SER A 25 -5.60 13.18 -13.04
N GLN A 26 -6.56 13.21 -13.97
CA GLN A 26 -7.73 12.32 -13.94
C GLN A 26 -7.34 10.85 -14.13
N VAL A 27 -6.35 10.55 -14.97
CA VAL A 27 -5.83 9.18 -15.15
C VAL A 27 -5.13 8.70 -13.87
N LYS A 28 -4.30 9.55 -13.25
CA LYS A 28 -3.64 9.22 -11.98
C LYS A 28 -4.65 8.97 -10.86
N GLU A 29 -5.67 9.82 -10.75
CA GLU A 29 -6.75 9.67 -9.77
C GLU A 29 -7.54 8.38 -10.00
N ARG A 30 -7.95 8.09 -11.25
CA ARG A 30 -8.65 6.82 -11.57
C ARG A 30 -7.81 5.59 -11.25
N ASN A 31 -6.51 5.63 -11.54
CA ASN A 31 -5.60 4.54 -11.23
C ASN A 31 -5.46 4.36 -9.71
N TYR A 32 -5.35 5.46 -8.96
CA TYR A 32 -5.32 5.45 -7.50
C TYR A 32 -6.61 4.84 -6.91
N GLN A 33 -7.78 5.32 -7.34
CA GLN A 33 -9.07 4.81 -6.88
C GLN A 33 -9.24 3.31 -7.20
N THR A 34 -8.81 2.89 -8.40
CA THR A 34 -8.85 1.48 -8.80
C THR A 34 -7.95 0.63 -7.92
N LYS A 35 -6.74 1.10 -7.63
CA LYS A 35 -5.78 0.46 -6.73
C LYS A 35 -6.33 0.33 -5.31
N MET A 36 -6.86 1.42 -4.74
CA MET A 36 -7.43 1.41 -3.39
C MET A 36 -8.66 0.50 -3.30
N ARG A 37 -9.51 0.47 -4.34
CA ARG A 37 -10.62 -0.49 -4.41
C ARG A 37 -10.12 -1.93 -4.35
N LYS A 38 -9.11 -2.28 -5.15
CA LYS A 38 -8.51 -3.61 -5.16
C LYS A 38 -7.94 -3.97 -3.79
N PHE A 39 -7.22 -3.05 -3.16
CA PHE A 39 -6.65 -3.27 -1.82
C PHE A 39 -7.74 -3.48 -0.76
N ARG A 40 -8.84 -2.74 -0.82
CA ARG A 40 -10.00 -2.94 0.07
C ARG A 40 -10.66 -4.30 -0.14
N GLU A 41 -10.80 -4.75 -1.38
CA GLU A 41 -11.33 -6.08 -1.69
C GLU A 41 -10.41 -7.19 -1.14
N THR A 42 -9.09 -7.04 -1.30
CA THR A 42 -8.10 -7.95 -0.70
C THR A 42 -8.18 -7.95 0.83
N ALA A 43 -8.23 -6.78 1.47
CA ALA A 43 -8.39 -6.67 2.93
C ALA A 43 -9.66 -7.38 3.42
N LYS A 44 -10.79 -7.16 2.74
CA LYS A 44 -12.07 -7.80 3.08
C LYS A 44 -11.98 -9.32 2.95
N LYS A 45 -11.40 -9.81 1.86
CA LYS A 45 -11.23 -11.24 1.59
C LYS A 45 -10.36 -11.90 2.66
N VAL A 46 -9.19 -11.33 2.94
CA VAL A 46 -8.25 -11.87 3.94
C VAL A 46 -8.83 -11.78 5.35
N ASN A 47 -9.47 -10.67 5.74
CA ASN A 47 -10.16 -10.58 7.03
C ASN A 47 -11.27 -11.62 7.17
N GLY A 48 -11.98 -11.94 6.08
CA GLY A 48 -12.94 -13.04 6.07
C GLY A 48 -12.27 -14.37 6.45
N TYR A 49 -11.13 -14.66 5.83
CA TYR A 49 -10.36 -15.87 6.13
C TYR A 49 -9.82 -15.89 7.55
N LEU A 50 -9.23 -14.78 8.04
CA LEU A 50 -8.73 -14.68 9.41
C LEU A 50 -9.83 -14.94 10.45
N ASN A 51 -11.04 -14.44 10.20
CA ASN A 51 -12.21 -14.68 11.06
C ASN A 51 -12.65 -16.15 11.04
N GLU A 52 -12.77 -16.77 9.86
CA GLU A 52 -13.11 -18.20 9.72
C GLU A 52 -12.04 -19.09 10.38
N ALA A 53 -10.79 -18.67 10.29
CA ALA A 53 -9.61 -19.36 10.76
C ALA A 53 -9.33 -19.19 12.26
N SER A 54 -10.09 -18.34 12.96
CA SER A 54 -9.87 -18.00 14.38
C SER A 54 -8.45 -17.48 14.68
N TRP A 55 -7.87 -16.65 13.79
CA TRP A 55 -6.53 -16.02 13.94
C TRP A 55 -6.51 -14.91 15.00
N GLY A 56 -7.02 -15.20 16.19
CA GLY A 56 -7.11 -14.25 17.29
C GLY A 56 -7.77 -12.93 16.87
N ASP A 57 -7.12 -11.82 17.18
CA ASP A 57 -7.56 -10.47 16.89
C ASP A 57 -6.75 -9.77 15.78
N ALA A 58 -5.97 -10.54 15.01
CA ALA A 58 -5.21 -10.02 13.88
C ALA A 58 -6.15 -9.64 12.74
N LYS A 59 -5.93 -8.46 12.14
CA LYS A 59 -6.72 -7.99 11.00
C LYS A 59 -5.94 -7.07 10.10
N ILE A 60 -6.50 -6.87 8.92
CA ILE A 60 -6.00 -5.98 7.88
C ILE A 60 -6.86 -4.72 7.91
N TYR A 61 -6.22 -3.58 8.07
CA TYR A 61 -6.90 -2.29 8.05
C TYR A 61 -7.12 -1.81 6.61
N ASP A 62 -8.10 -0.91 6.43
CA ASP A 62 -8.31 -0.23 5.15
C ASP A 62 -6.99 0.37 4.64
N PRO A 63 -6.66 0.27 3.34
CA PRO A 63 -5.40 0.77 2.78
C PRO A 63 -5.14 2.27 3.05
N GLU A 64 -6.18 3.07 3.30
CA GLU A 64 -6.07 4.48 3.64
C GLU A 64 -6.04 4.75 5.15
N HIS A 65 -6.15 3.72 5.98
CA HIS A 65 -6.12 3.86 7.43
C HIS A 65 -4.74 4.36 7.92
N VAL A 66 -4.74 5.30 8.88
CA VAL A 66 -3.52 5.93 9.41
C VAL A 66 -2.53 4.93 10.03
N ILE A 67 -3.01 3.77 10.46
CA ILE A 67 -2.17 2.73 11.06
C ILE A 67 -1.05 2.25 10.14
N TRP A 68 -1.24 2.32 8.82
CA TRP A 68 -0.20 1.97 7.86
C TRP A 68 1.01 2.90 7.94
N ASP A 69 0.77 4.21 8.13
CA ASP A 69 1.84 5.18 8.36
C ASP A 69 2.56 4.89 9.67
N LYS A 70 1.80 4.66 10.75
CA LYS A 70 2.35 4.36 12.08
C LYS A 70 3.22 3.08 12.04
N ARG A 71 2.74 2.03 11.37
CA ARG A 71 3.47 0.78 11.17
C ARG A 71 4.74 0.99 10.36
N PHE A 72 4.67 1.74 9.25
CA PHE A 72 5.83 2.03 8.42
C PHE A 72 6.91 2.78 9.21
N ARG A 73 6.54 3.84 9.93
CA ARG A 73 7.46 4.59 10.82
C ARG A 73 8.05 3.74 11.93
N TYR A 74 7.28 2.78 12.45
CA TYR A 74 7.80 1.80 13.40
C TYR A 74 8.90 0.94 12.77
N LEU A 75 8.65 0.35 11.61
CA LEU A 75 9.61 -0.49 10.88
C LEU A 75 10.86 0.30 10.47
N GLU A 76 10.71 1.55 10.04
CA GLU A 76 11.85 2.44 9.80
C GLU A 76 12.67 2.69 11.07
N SER A 77 12.00 2.96 12.20
CA SER A 77 12.69 3.23 13.47
C SER A 77 13.46 2.04 14.03
N THR A 78 13.07 0.82 13.66
CA THR A 78 13.80 -0.41 14.01
C THR A 78 14.82 -0.81 12.95
N MET A 79 15.04 0.04 11.94
CA MET A 79 15.89 -0.23 10.79
C MET A 79 15.52 -1.53 10.07
N TRP A 80 14.23 -1.88 10.07
CA TRP A 80 13.73 -3.14 9.51
C TRP A 80 14.41 -4.38 10.12
N GLY A 81 14.85 -4.30 11.39
CA GLY A 81 15.74 -5.28 12.03
C GLY A 81 15.11 -6.62 12.43
N ASP A 82 13.86 -6.90 12.04
CA ASP A 82 13.27 -8.24 12.21
C ASP A 82 13.82 -9.17 11.12
N ALA A 83 14.30 -10.36 11.52
CA ALA A 83 14.91 -11.32 10.60
C ALA A 83 13.97 -11.75 9.47
N ASN A 84 12.65 -11.70 9.69
CA ASN A 84 11.65 -12.04 8.69
C ASN A 84 11.41 -10.90 7.68
N LEU A 85 11.90 -9.68 7.92
CA LEU A 85 11.77 -8.55 7.00
C LEU A 85 12.86 -8.51 5.91
N VAL A 86 13.84 -9.41 5.95
CA VAL A 86 14.92 -9.46 4.95
C VAL A 86 14.41 -9.67 3.52
N HIS A 87 13.20 -10.22 3.37
CA HIS A 87 12.56 -10.50 2.09
C HIS A 87 11.57 -9.43 1.62
N PHE A 88 11.40 -8.34 2.38
CA PHE A 88 10.72 -7.16 1.87
C PHE A 88 11.58 -6.57 0.73
N SER A 89 10.94 -6.21 -0.38
CA SER A 89 11.64 -5.52 -1.46
C SER A 89 12.18 -4.18 -0.97
N GLU A 90 13.27 -3.71 -1.56
CA GLU A 90 13.81 -2.38 -1.24
C GLU A 90 12.77 -1.28 -1.49
N ASP A 91 11.93 -1.42 -2.52
CA ASP A 91 10.80 -0.51 -2.77
C ASP A 91 9.81 -0.45 -1.60
N ALA A 92 9.57 -1.59 -0.92
CA ALA A 92 8.72 -1.65 0.25
C ALA A 92 9.33 -0.95 1.46
N LYS A 93 10.66 -0.91 1.55
CA LYS A 93 11.39 -0.24 2.65
C LYS A 93 11.54 1.25 2.42
N ASN A 94 11.57 1.69 1.16
CA ASN A 94 11.87 3.07 0.78
C ASN A 94 10.65 4.01 0.81
N SER A 95 9.42 3.49 0.88
CA SER A 95 8.22 4.34 0.88
C SER A 95 6.99 3.67 1.48
N LEU A 96 6.09 4.49 2.05
CA LEU A 96 4.79 4.02 2.55
C LEU A 96 3.92 3.41 1.43
N ASP A 97 3.93 3.98 0.21
CA ASP A 97 3.18 3.40 -0.91
C ASP A 97 3.78 2.05 -1.33
N GLY A 98 5.11 1.94 -1.39
CA GLY A 98 5.80 0.67 -1.64
C GLY A 98 5.49 -0.38 -0.59
N PHE A 99 5.50 -0.01 0.70
CA PHE A 99 5.13 -0.90 1.80
C PHE A 99 3.69 -1.42 1.65
N LYS A 100 2.73 -0.53 1.38
CA LYS A 100 1.34 -0.91 1.12
C LYS A 100 1.25 -1.83 -0.10
N ASN A 101 1.92 -1.51 -1.20
CA ASN A 101 1.90 -2.34 -2.41
C ASN A 101 2.39 -3.74 -2.13
N PHE A 102 3.55 -3.86 -1.50
CA PHE A 102 4.11 -5.14 -1.12
C PHE A 102 3.12 -5.94 -0.27
N CYS A 103 2.57 -5.33 0.78
CA CYS A 103 1.61 -5.97 1.65
C CYS A 103 0.39 -6.47 0.87
N PHE A 104 -0.29 -5.61 0.13
CA PHE A 104 -1.53 -5.97 -0.56
C PHE A 104 -1.30 -6.95 -1.72
N GLU A 105 -0.19 -6.85 -2.45
CA GLU A 105 0.16 -7.81 -3.51
C GLU A 105 0.50 -9.18 -2.94
N LYS A 106 1.25 -9.25 -1.84
CA LYS A 106 1.54 -10.53 -1.16
C LYS A 106 0.27 -11.15 -0.58
N MET A 107 -0.61 -10.35 -0.01
CA MET A 107 -1.88 -10.84 0.51
C MET A 107 -2.78 -11.35 -0.61
N GLU A 108 -2.82 -10.67 -1.75
CA GLU A 108 -3.57 -11.11 -2.91
C GLU A 108 -3.00 -12.43 -3.49
N SER A 109 -1.68 -12.53 -3.64
CA SER A 109 -1.03 -13.73 -4.19
C SER A 109 -1.17 -14.95 -3.28
N ASN A 110 -1.21 -14.76 -1.96
CA ASN A 110 -1.28 -15.84 -0.98
C ASN A 110 -2.70 -16.01 -0.39
N ALA A 111 -3.70 -15.25 -0.85
CA ALA A 111 -5.06 -15.30 -0.30
C ALA A 111 -5.68 -16.70 -0.37
N GLU A 112 -5.39 -17.48 -1.41
CA GLU A 112 -5.92 -18.85 -1.52
C GLU A 112 -5.14 -19.86 -0.66
N GLU A 113 -3.88 -19.57 -0.33
CA GLU A 113 -3.09 -20.42 0.57
C GLU A 113 -3.68 -20.44 1.98
N LEU A 114 -4.32 -19.34 2.39
CA LEU A 114 -5.09 -19.24 3.64
C LEU A 114 -6.30 -20.19 3.71
N ARG A 115 -6.82 -20.64 2.56
CA ARG A 115 -7.89 -21.64 2.48
C ARG A 115 -7.37 -23.07 2.26
N GLY A 116 -6.05 -23.22 2.04
CA GLY A 116 -5.45 -24.42 1.47
C GLY A 116 -4.52 -25.18 2.41
N GLN A 117 -3.46 -25.73 1.81
CA GLN A 117 -2.62 -26.85 2.28
C GLN A 117 -1.87 -26.62 3.62
N TRP A 118 -1.70 -25.36 4.04
CA TRP A 118 -0.98 -24.99 5.27
C TRP A 118 -1.91 -24.74 6.47
N GLY A 119 -3.22 -24.74 6.22
CA GLY A 119 -4.23 -24.48 7.22
C GLY A 119 -4.17 -23.06 7.79
N THR A 120 -4.88 -22.88 8.90
CA THR A 120 -5.06 -21.62 9.59
C THR A 120 -3.92 -21.31 10.55
N SER A 121 -2.67 -21.71 10.26
CA SER A 121 -1.55 -21.39 11.14
C SER A 121 -0.48 -20.61 10.38
N PRO A 122 -0.17 -19.36 10.79
CA PRO A 122 0.88 -18.56 10.17
C PRO A 122 2.24 -19.27 10.19
N THR A 123 2.50 -20.03 11.25
CA THR A 123 3.72 -20.84 11.43
C THR A 123 3.94 -21.93 10.38
N ASN A 124 2.89 -22.33 9.65
CA ASN A 124 3.00 -23.35 8.60
C ASN A 124 3.27 -22.74 7.22
N ILE A 125 3.16 -21.41 7.09
CA ILE A 125 3.47 -20.72 5.87
C ILE A 125 5.01 -20.59 5.81
N PRO A 126 5.68 -21.12 4.78
CA PRO A 126 7.11 -20.93 4.60
C PRO A 126 7.45 -19.45 4.74
N ALA A 127 8.57 -19.12 5.38
CA ALA A 127 8.97 -17.72 5.58
C ALA A 127 8.82 -16.93 4.26
N THR A 128 9.26 -17.53 3.15
CA THR A 128 9.15 -17.01 1.78
C THR A 128 7.75 -16.55 1.33
N GLN A 129 6.70 -17.12 1.94
CA GLN A 129 5.28 -16.87 1.70
C GLN A 129 4.58 -16.16 2.89
N GLY A 130 5.11 -16.27 4.11
CA GLY A 130 4.52 -15.74 5.36
C GLY A 130 4.74 -14.23 5.62
N TYR A 131 5.45 -13.53 4.74
CA TYR A 131 5.80 -12.11 4.96
C TYR A 131 4.63 -11.15 5.09
N TRP A 132 3.44 -11.54 4.64
CA TRP A 132 2.26 -10.71 4.80
C TRP A 132 1.75 -10.68 6.25
N GLU A 133 2.23 -11.55 7.15
CA GLU A 133 1.94 -11.48 8.59
C GLU A 133 2.38 -10.14 9.20
N HIS A 134 3.48 -9.56 8.72
CA HIS A 134 3.93 -8.24 9.17
C HIS A 134 3.00 -7.09 8.73
N CYS A 135 2.08 -7.38 7.81
CA CYS A 135 1.02 -6.49 7.34
C CYS A 135 -0.28 -6.66 8.15
N LEU A 136 -0.35 -7.66 9.03
CA LEU A 136 -1.41 -7.82 10.02
C LEU A 136 -1.13 -6.98 11.24
N ILE A 137 -2.19 -6.50 11.87
CA ILE A 137 -2.11 -5.73 13.11
C ILE A 137 -3.14 -6.29 14.08
N ASN A 138 -2.66 -6.77 15.23
CA ASN A 138 -3.50 -7.20 16.36
C ASN A 138 -3.81 -6.02 17.31
N ASN A 139 -4.67 -6.20 18.31
CA ASN A 139 -5.08 -5.09 19.18
C ASN A 139 -3.94 -4.58 20.06
N GLN A 140 -3.02 -5.46 20.50
CA GLN A 140 -1.87 -5.05 21.29
C GLN A 140 -0.97 -4.12 20.48
N GLU A 141 -0.63 -4.53 19.26
CA GLU A 141 0.19 -3.75 18.36
C GLU A 141 -0.50 -2.43 17.98
N PHE A 142 -1.81 -2.47 17.71
CA PHE A 142 -2.59 -1.27 17.44
C PHE A 142 -2.48 -0.24 18.58
N ARG A 143 -2.54 -0.69 19.85
CA ARG A 143 -2.36 0.20 21.01
C ARG A 143 -0.95 0.77 21.06
N GLN A 144 0.07 -0.08 20.94
CA GLN A 144 1.48 0.32 20.97
C GLN A 144 1.81 1.34 19.87
N LEU A 145 1.31 1.13 18.64
CA LEU A 145 1.52 2.05 17.54
C LEU A 145 0.85 3.40 17.79
N ASN A 146 -0.35 3.43 18.37
CA ASN A 146 -1.04 4.68 18.68
C ASN A 146 -0.43 5.43 19.87
N GLU A 147 0.18 4.73 20.82
CA GLU A 147 0.91 5.35 21.93
C GLU A 147 2.26 5.92 21.48
N LYS A 148 3.00 5.18 20.65
CA LYS A 148 4.36 5.56 20.24
C LYS A 148 4.40 6.53 19.05
N TYR A 149 3.39 6.50 18.18
CA TYR A 149 3.26 7.36 17.02
C TYR A 149 1.86 8.00 17.01
N PRO A 150 1.62 9.04 17.83
CA PRO A 150 0.32 9.71 17.92
C PRO A 150 -0.10 10.33 16.59
#